data_AF-A0A7Y5VP29-F1
#
_entry.id   AF-A0A7Y5VP29-F1
#
_cell.length_a   1.000
_cell.length_b   1.000
_cell.length_c   1.000
_cell.angle_alpha   90.00
_cell.angle_beta   90.00
_cell.angle_gamma   90.00
#
_symmetry.space_group_name_H-M   'P 1'
#
loop_
_entity.id
_entity.type
_entity.pdbx_description
1 polymer ?
#
loop_
_entity_poly.entity_id
_entity_poly.type
_entity_poly.pdbx_seq_one_letter_code
_entity_poly.pdbx_strand_id
1 'polypeptide(L)'
;MTDQTIELLFGKIAVSCGFITEEQLQSGLVEQRNITRDGLESPVPHLGRIMVRMELLTEEELMTVLAIQRENRARAEMSPAVRKLGMTLGELAVQRGLCTDDQVHEAIEEQAKLERFNLFFRLGEVLVSKGFMTVDQVHNLLRSQNISILGCSNCFSKFNVLGYKTGMGIDCPKCSGAKLEAIEAVTSIKVDAELDETGKPRQGR
;
A
#
# COMPACT_ATOMS: atom_id res chain seq x y z
N MET A 1 -14.92 10.84 4.34
CA MET A 1 -14.90 10.52 2.89
C MET A 1 -16.32 10.12 2.51
N THR A 2 -16.87 10.72 1.46
CA THR A 2 -18.23 10.40 0.98
C THR A 2 -18.25 9.01 0.34
N ASP A 3 -19.36 8.30 0.49
CA ASP A 3 -19.59 6.95 -0.05
C ASP A 3 -19.24 6.85 -1.55
N GLN A 4 -19.54 7.93 -2.28
CA GLN A 4 -19.27 8.09 -3.71
C GLN A 4 -17.78 8.01 -4.10
N THR A 5 -16.86 8.45 -3.24
CA THR A 5 -15.40 8.35 -3.53
C THR A 5 -14.93 6.90 -3.40
N ILE A 6 -15.55 6.13 -2.49
CA ILE A 6 -15.24 4.72 -2.28
C ILE A 6 -15.75 3.89 -3.47
N GLU A 7 -16.95 4.17 -3.95
CA GLU A 7 -17.54 3.51 -5.12
C GLU A 7 -16.72 3.78 -6.41
N LEU A 8 -16.27 5.03 -6.62
CA LEU A 8 -15.43 5.37 -7.77
C LEU A 8 -14.08 4.65 -7.73
N LEU A 9 -13.48 4.50 -6.54
CA LEU A 9 -12.24 3.76 -6.39
C LEU A 9 -12.42 2.27 -6.67
N PHE A 10 -13.53 1.67 -6.18
CA PHE A 10 -13.87 0.29 -6.47
C PHE A 10 -13.93 0.03 -7.97
N GLY A 11 -14.72 0.85 -8.70
CA GLY A 11 -14.90 0.70 -10.13
C GLY A 11 -13.59 0.79 -10.93
N LYS A 12 -12.73 1.75 -10.59
CA LYS A 12 -11.41 1.89 -11.24
C LYS A 12 -10.50 0.69 -11.00
N ILE A 13 -10.50 0.12 -9.80
CA ILE A 13 -9.72 -1.09 -9.50
C ILE A 13 -10.24 -2.26 -10.34
N ALA A 14 -11.55 -2.47 -10.40
CA ALA A 14 -12.15 -3.56 -11.18
C ALA A 14 -11.81 -3.48 -12.68
N VAL A 15 -11.81 -2.27 -13.27
CA VAL A 15 -11.37 -2.05 -14.67
C VAL A 15 -9.87 -2.32 -14.82
N SER A 16 -9.06 -1.84 -13.87
CA SER A 16 -7.60 -2.00 -13.91
C SER A 16 -7.15 -3.46 -13.81
N CYS A 17 -7.89 -4.28 -13.06
CA CYS A 17 -7.67 -5.73 -12.97
C CYS A 17 -8.18 -6.49 -14.20
N GLY A 18 -8.89 -5.83 -15.12
CA GLY A 18 -9.47 -6.45 -16.31
C GLY A 18 -10.72 -7.29 -16.02
N PHE A 19 -11.29 -7.22 -14.81
CA PHE A 19 -12.50 -7.95 -14.45
C PHE A 19 -13.75 -7.36 -15.10
N ILE A 20 -13.75 -6.05 -15.35
CA ILE A 20 -14.80 -5.35 -16.09
C ILE A 20 -14.19 -4.38 -17.09
N THR A 21 -14.97 -4.00 -18.10
CA THR A 21 -14.64 -2.90 -19.02
C THR A 21 -15.12 -1.56 -18.47
N GLU A 22 -14.61 -0.46 -19.04
CA GLU A 22 -15.09 0.89 -18.72
C GLU A 22 -16.59 1.04 -19.04
N GLU A 23 -17.08 0.40 -20.10
CA GLU A 23 -18.50 0.41 -20.46
C GLU A 23 -19.35 -0.30 -19.39
N GLN A 24 -18.92 -1.48 -18.93
CA GLN A 24 -19.58 -2.22 -17.85
C GLN A 24 -19.55 -1.44 -16.53
N LEU A 25 -18.48 -0.68 -16.27
CA LEU A 25 -18.42 0.24 -15.14
C LEU A 25 -19.51 1.32 -15.22
N GLN A 26 -19.67 1.95 -16.40
CA GLN A 26 -20.72 2.94 -16.59
C GLN A 26 -22.13 2.33 -16.42
N SER A 27 -22.36 1.11 -16.92
CA SER A 27 -23.63 0.41 -16.73
C SER A 27 -23.97 0.19 -15.25
N GLY A 28 -23.00 -0.27 -14.44
CA GLY A 28 -23.21 -0.45 -12.99
C GLY A 28 -23.49 0.85 -12.25
N LEU A 29 -22.81 1.95 -12.61
CA LEU A 29 -23.03 3.27 -12.01
C LEU A 29 -24.41 3.85 -12.35
N VAL A 30 -24.89 3.63 -13.58
CA VAL A 30 -26.24 4.01 -13.98
C VAL A 30 -27.28 3.24 -13.17
N GLU A 31 -27.07 1.95 -12.98
CA GLU A 31 -27.99 1.11 -12.21
C GLU A 31 -28.04 1.51 -10.73
N GLN A 32 -26.88 1.72 -10.10
CA GLN A 32 -26.82 2.22 -8.72
C GLN A 32 -27.55 3.56 -8.55
N ARG A 33 -27.44 4.46 -9.54
CA ARG A 33 -28.16 5.74 -9.54
C ARG A 33 -29.67 5.55 -9.66
N ASN A 34 -30.12 4.62 -10.50
CA ASN A 34 -31.55 4.30 -10.64
C ASN A 34 -32.11 3.76 -9.32
N ILE A 35 -31.44 2.78 -8.69
CA ILE A 35 -31.84 2.23 -7.39
C ILE A 35 -31.94 3.32 -6.32
N THR A 36 -30.94 4.22 -6.28
CA THR A 36 -30.93 5.36 -5.35
C THR A 36 -32.09 6.31 -5.60
N ARG A 37 -32.34 6.67 -6.87
CA ARG A 37 -33.40 7.62 -7.27
C ARG A 37 -34.78 7.06 -6.95
N ASP A 38 -34.99 5.78 -7.26
CA ASP A 38 -36.30 5.14 -7.17
C ASP A 38 -36.63 4.75 -5.72
N GLY A 39 -35.64 4.81 -4.81
CA GLY A 39 -35.83 4.56 -3.37
C GLY A 39 -36.24 3.12 -3.04
N LEU A 40 -35.97 2.19 -3.96
CA LEU A 40 -36.43 0.80 -3.89
C LEU A 40 -35.69 -0.03 -2.85
N GLU A 41 -34.44 0.33 -2.51
CA GLU A 41 -33.60 -0.37 -1.53
C GLU A 41 -32.94 0.64 -0.56
N SER A 42 -32.97 0.32 0.73
CA SER A 42 -32.28 1.09 1.78
C SER A 42 -31.67 0.14 2.82
N PRO A 43 -30.33 0.18 3.05
CA PRO A 43 -29.36 1.03 2.37
C PRO A 43 -29.19 0.64 0.89
N VAL A 44 -28.82 1.61 0.06
CA VAL A 44 -28.49 1.36 -1.35
C VAL A 44 -27.32 0.37 -1.42
N PRO A 45 -27.40 -0.70 -2.22
CA PRO A 45 -26.29 -1.62 -2.38
C PRO A 45 -25.04 -0.94 -2.97
N HIS A 46 -23.88 -1.37 -2.49
CA HIS A 46 -22.59 -0.95 -3.04
C HIS A 46 -22.43 -1.38 -4.50
N LEU A 47 -21.65 -0.64 -5.28
CA LEU A 47 -21.50 -0.83 -6.73
C LEU A 47 -21.04 -2.24 -7.06
N GLY A 48 -20.09 -2.78 -6.30
CA GLY A 48 -19.60 -4.13 -6.47
C GLY A 48 -20.68 -5.20 -6.32
N ARG A 49 -21.64 -5.01 -5.40
CA ARG A 49 -22.75 -5.95 -5.23
C ARG A 49 -23.75 -5.87 -6.37
N ILE A 50 -23.99 -4.67 -6.88
CA ILE A 50 -24.83 -4.43 -8.07
C ILE A 50 -24.20 -5.11 -9.29
N MET A 51 -22.89 -4.95 -9.49
CA MET A 51 -22.15 -5.57 -10.59
C MET A 51 -22.19 -7.10 -10.56
N VAL A 52 -22.13 -7.72 -9.37
CA VAL A 52 -22.34 -9.17 -9.24
C VAL A 52 -23.77 -9.57 -9.62
N ARG A 53 -24.79 -8.82 -9.18
CA ARG A 53 -26.19 -9.09 -9.58
C ARG A 53 -26.43 -8.95 -11.08
N MET A 54 -25.69 -8.05 -11.73
CA MET A 54 -25.71 -7.83 -13.18
C MET A 54 -24.84 -8.85 -13.95
N GLU A 55 -24.25 -9.83 -13.26
CA GLU A 55 -23.34 -10.83 -13.84
C GLU A 55 -22.10 -10.23 -14.52
N LEU A 56 -21.73 -9.00 -14.14
CA LEU A 56 -20.53 -8.30 -14.64
C LEU A 56 -19.28 -8.65 -13.83
N LEU A 57 -19.46 -9.09 -12.58
CA LEU A 57 -18.39 -9.57 -11.70
C LEU A 57 -18.81 -10.90 -11.08
N THR A 58 -17.83 -11.77 -10.83
CA THR A 58 -17.99 -12.91 -9.93
C THR A 58 -17.78 -12.49 -8.47
N GLU A 59 -18.23 -13.34 -7.53
CA GLU A 59 -17.98 -13.14 -6.10
C GLU A 59 -16.48 -13.13 -5.78
N GLU A 60 -15.69 -13.95 -6.47
CA GLU A 60 -14.22 -14.02 -6.28
C GLU A 60 -13.54 -12.73 -6.74
N GLU A 61 -13.92 -12.20 -7.90
CA GLU A 61 -13.42 -10.93 -8.41
C GLU A 61 -13.84 -9.76 -7.51
N LEU A 62 -15.09 -9.76 -7.02
CA LEU A 62 -15.56 -8.77 -6.03
C LEU A 62 -14.67 -8.78 -4.78
N MET A 63 -14.42 -9.96 -4.21
CA MET A 63 -13.57 -10.10 -3.03
C MET A 63 -12.13 -9.65 -3.30
N THR A 64 -11.61 -9.92 -4.50
CA THR A 64 -10.29 -9.48 -4.94
C THR A 64 -10.21 -7.95 -5.02
N VAL A 65 -11.18 -7.29 -5.65
CA VAL A 65 -11.24 -5.83 -5.75
C VAL A 65 -11.37 -5.19 -4.35
N LEU A 66 -12.17 -5.75 -3.46
CA LEU A 66 -12.30 -5.26 -2.08
C LEU A 66 -11.01 -5.42 -1.27
N ALA A 67 -10.30 -6.54 -1.45
CA ALA A 67 -8.99 -6.76 -0.82
C ALA A 67 -7.96 -5.73 -1.32
N ILE A 68 -7.90 -5.50 -2.63
CA ILE A 68 -7.05 -4.48 -3.25
C ILE A 68 -7.43 -3.09 -2.74
N GLN A 69 -8.73 -2.74 -2.71
CA GLN A 69 -9.19 -1.45 -2.18
C GLN A 69 -8.81 -1.25 -0.71
N ARG A 70 -8.85 -2.30 0.11
CA ARG A 70 -8.43 -2.25 1.52
C ARG A 70 -6.93 -2.07 1.65
N GLU A 71 -6.13 -2.81 0.89
CA GLU A 71 -4.67 -2.67 0.87
C GLU A 71 -4.28 -1.26 0.37
N ASN A 72 -5.01 -0.73 -0.60
CA ASN A 72 -4.81 0.61 -1.15
C ASN A 72 -5.17 1.71 -0.18
N ARG A 73 -6.19 1.56 0.66
CA ARG A 73 -6.42 2.54 1.75
C ARG A 73 -5.28 2.53 2.75
N ALA A 74 -4.77 1.36 3.12
CA ALA A 74 -3.63 1.25 4.02
C ALA A 74 -2.33 1.85 3.42
N ARG A 75 -2.18 1.80 2.09
CA ARG A 75 -0.96 2.26 1.40
C ARG A 75 -1.05 3.65 0.76
N ALA A 76 -2.25 4.15 0.42
CA ALA A 76 -2.48 5.53 -0.04
C ALA A 76 -2.24 6.55 1.08
N GLU A 77 -2.26 6.11 2.34
CA GLU A 77 -1.71 6.84 3.49
C GLU A 77 -0.16 6.86 3.50
N MET A 78 0.52 6.49 2.40
CA MET A 78 1.91 6.88 2.17
C MET A 78 1.99 8.41 2.14
N SER A 79 2.31 8.98 3.30
CA SER A 79 2.56 10.41 3.46
C SER A 79 3.56 10.91 2.42
N PRO A 80 3.53 12.20 2.04
CA PRO A 80 4.57 12.81 1.21
C PRO A 80 6.00 12.53 1.70
N ALA A 81 6.16 12.32 3.01
CA ALA A 81 7.43 11.95 3.61
C ALA A 81 7.91 10.54 3.21
N VAL A 82 7.01 9.58 3.00
CA VAL A 82 7.37 8.22 2.52
C VAL A 82 7.85 8.26 1.08
N ARG A 83 7.19 9.04 0.22
CA ARG A 83 7.64 9.26 -1.17
C ARG A 83 9.02 9.93 -1.21
N LYS A 84 9.22 10.96 -0.39
CA LYS A 84 10.53 11.63 -0.24
C LYS A 84 11.61 10.67 0.27
N LEU A 85 11.26 9.78 1.18
CA LEU A 85 12.16 8.76 1.68
C LEU A 85 12.55 7.75 0.58
N GLY A 86 11.60 7.36 -0.27
CA GLY A 86 11.87 6.54 -1.46
C GLY A 86 12.85 7.22 -2.42
N MET A 87 12.65 8.50 -2.73
CA MET A 87 13.56 9.28 -3.59
C MET A 87 14.98 9.33 -3.02
N THR A 88 15.12 9.63 -1.73
CA THR A 88 16.43 9.64 -1.06
C THR A 88 17.06 8.25 -0.99
N LEU A 89 16.28 7.18 -0.91
CA LEU A 89 16.79 5.81 -0.98
C LEU A 89 17.38 5.51 -2.36
N GLY A 90 16.73 5.93 -3.44
CA GLY A 90 17.23 5.78 -4.81
C GLY A 90 18.55 6.53 -5.04
N GLU A 91 18.61 7.81 -4.67
CA GLU A 91 19.83 8.63 -4.74
C GLU A 91 20.99 7.99 -3.96
N LEU A 92 20.70 7.49 -2.76
CA LEU A 92 21.69 6.87 -1.89
C LEU A 92 22.17 5.51 -2.42
N ALA A 93 21.30 4.76 -3.10
CA ALA A 93 21.66 3.51 -3.77
C ALA A 93 22.67 3.77 -4.91
N VAL A 94 22.46 4.82 -5.70
CA VAL A 94 23.40 5.26 -6.74
C VAL A 94 24.72 5.73 -6.14
N GLN A 95 24.66 6.61 -5.13
CA GLN A 95 25.84 7.14 -4.46
C GLN A 95 26.74 6.02 -3.89
N ARG A 96 26.14 4.91 -3.41
CA ARG A 96 26.87 3.76 -2.88
C ARG A 96 27.25 2.71 -3.93
N GLY A 97 26.97 2.95 -5.21
CA GLY A 97 27.25 2.03 -6.31
C GLY A 97 26.44 0.73 -6.23
N LEU A 98 25.29 0.75 -5.54
CA LEU A 98 24.40 -0.41 -5.43
C LEU A 98 23.43 -0.50 -6.60
N CYS A 99 23.09 0.64 -7.21
CA CYS A 99 22.29 0.75 -8.42
C CYS A 99 22.94 1.77 -9.37
N THR A 100 22.58 1.71 -10.65
CA THR A 100 22.78 2.82 -11.60
C THR A 100 21.60 3.77 -11.59
N ASP A 101 21.78 4.99 -12.11
CA ASP A 101 20.67 5.92 -12.33
C ASP A 101 19.56 5.31 -13.19
N ASP A 102 19.93 4.59 -14.25
CA ASP A 102 18.97 3.90 -15.13
C ASP A 102 18.13 2.86 -14.38
N GLN A 103 18.76 2.06 -13.50
CA GLN A 103 18.05 1.06 -12.68
C GLN A 103 17.09 1.70 -11.69
N VAL A 104 17.48 2.83 -11.08
CA VAL A 104 16.59 3.58 -10.19
C VAL A 104 15.44 4.21 -10.97
N HIS A 105 15.72 4.78 -12.14
CA HIS A 105 14.69 5.36 -13.01
C HIS A 105 13.67 4.31 -13.45
N GLU A 106 14.14 3.14 -13.91
CA GLU A 106 13.26 2.04 -14.30
C GLU A 106 12.38 1.57 -13.13
N ALA A 107 12.94 1.48 -11.91
CA ALA A 107 12.17 1.12 -10.73
C ALA A 107 11.12 2.18 -10.36
N ILE A 108 11.41 3.47 -10.54
CA ILE A 108 10.43 4.56 -10.33
C ILE A 108 9.31 4.48 -11.38
N GLU A 109 9.65 4.23 -12.65
CA GLU A 109 8.64 4.05 -13.70
C GLU A 109 7.74 2.84 -13.42
N GLU A 110 8.33 1.72 -13.00
CA GLU A 110 7.59 0.52 -12.62
C GLU A 110 6.67 0.80 -11.42
N GLN A 111 7.19 1.46 -10.38
CA GLN A 111 6.39 1.88 -9.24
C GLN A 111 5.20 2.73 -9.69
N ALA A 112 5.40 3.71 -10.57
CA ALA A 112 4.34 4.56 -11.10
C ALA A 112 3.33 3.78 -11.97
N LYS A 113 3.77 2.78 -12.74
CA LYS A 113 2.88 1.88 -13.48
C LYS A 113 2.01 1.08 -12.52
N LEU A 114 2.61 0.47 -11.50
CA LEU A 114 1.91 -0.30 -10.47
C LEU A 114 0.89 0.58 -9.72
N GLU A 115 1.24 1.83 -9.41
CA GLU A 115 0.30 2.79 -8.81
C GLU A 115 -0.94 3.07 -9.68
N ARG A 116 -0.82 3.06 -11.02
CA ARG A 116 -2.00 3.18 -11.91
C ARG A 116 -2.96 2.02 -11.78
N PHE A 117 -2.45 0.83 -11.46
CA PHE A 117 -3.25 -0.35 -11.12
C PHE A 117 -3.67 -0.36 -9.64
N ASN A 118 -3.42 0.74 -8.92
CA ASN A 118 -3.55 0.83 -7.48
C ASN A 118 -2.80 -0.31 -6.77
N LEU A 119 -1.54 -0.52 -7.14
CA LEU A 119 -0.61 -1.40 -6.44
C LEU A 119 0.54 -0.54 -5.95
N PHE A 120 0.55 -0.25 -4.65
CA PHE A 120 1.50 0.68 -4.06
C PHE A 120 2.68 -0.09 -3.47
N PHE A 121 3.85 -0.05 -4.10
CA PHE A 121 5.08 -0.62 -3.54
C PHE A 121 6.01 0.50 -3.12
N ARG A 122 6.83 0.29 -2.08
CA ARG A 122 7.95 1.20 -1.80
C ARG A 122 9.04 0.99 -2.85
N LEU A 123 9.82 2.03 -3.16
CA LEU A 123 10.86 1.94 -4.18
C LEU A 123 11.85 0.79 -3.89
N GLY A 124 12.23 0.60 -2.62
CA GLY A 124 13.06 -0.53 -2.20
C GLY A 124 12.45 -1.90 -2.52
N GLU A 125 11.12 -2.07 -2.39
CA GLU A 125 10.43 -3.32 -2.75
C GLU A 125 10.51 -3.57 -4.26
N VAL A 126 10.35 -2.52 -5.07
CA VAL A 126 10.45 -2.61 -6.53
C VAL A 126 11.88 -2.93 -6.96
N LEU A 127 12.88 -2.26 -6.38
CA LEU A 127 14.31 -2.51 -6.64
C LEU A 127 14.71 -3.97 -6.33
N VAL A 128 14.19 -4.55 -5.25
CA VAL A 128 14.39 -5.97 -4.95
C VAL A 128 13.66 -6.86 -5.95
N SER A 129 12.41 -6.56 -6.28
CA SER A 129 11.64 -7.37 -7.24
C SER A 129 12.27 -7.43 -8.64
N LYS A 130 12.92 -6.33 -9.07
CA LYS A 130 13.65 -6.21 -10.34
C LYS A 130 15.05 -6.84 -10.29
N GLY A 131 15.51 -7.28 -9.11
CA GLY A 131 16.84 -7.83 -8.91
C GLY A 131 17.97 -6.80 -8.92
N PHE A 132 17.65 -5.50 -8.85
CA PHE A 132 18.66 -4.43 -8.81
C PHE A 132 19.30 -4.29 -7.42
N MET A 133 18.57 -4.70 -6.37
CA MET A 133 19.10 -4.76 -5.02
C MET A 133 18.67 -6.04 -4.31
N THR A 134 19.43 -6.45 -3.31
CA THR A 134 19.05 -7.48 -2.35
C THR A 134 18.28 -6.89 -1.18
N VAL A 135 17.54 -7.74 -0.46
CA VAL A 135 16.83 -7.37 0.78
C VAL A 135 17.80 -6.74 1.80
N ASP A 136 18.99 -7.33 1.96
CA ASP A 136 20.03 -6.84 2.87
C ASP A 136 20.56 -5.47 2.47
N GLN A 137 20.80 -5.24 1.18
CA GLN A 137 21.25 -3.93 0.69
C GLN A 137 20.21 -2.84 0.96
N VAL A 138 18.93 -3.10 0.69
CA VAL A 138 17.86 -2.13 0.98
C VAL A 138 17.74 -1.89 2.48
N HIS A 139 17.78 -2.94 3.29
CA HIS A 139 17.72 -2.82 4.75
C HIS A 139 18.89 -2.00 5.31
N ASN A 140 20.11 -2.22 4.80
CA ASN A 140 21.29 -1.43 5.18
C ASN A 140 21.19 0.04 4.75
N LEU A 141 20.62 0.32 3.57
CA LEU A 141 20.33 1.69 3.15
C LEU A 141 19.35 2.37 4.11
N LEU A 142 18.24 1.71 4.46
CA LEU A 142 17.26 2.23 5.42
C LEU A 142 17.90 2.53 6.78
N ARG A 143 18.73 1.61 7.30
CA ARG A 143 19.47 1.84 8.56
C ARG A 143 20.36 3.08 8.50
N SER A 144 21.01 3.33 7.36
CA SER A 144 21.83 4.53 7.19
C SER A 144 21.04 5.84 7.16
N GLN A 145 19.72 5.77 6.96
CA GLN A 145 18.78 6.87 7.07
C GLN A 145 18.10 6.91 8.47
N ASN A 146 18.65 6.18 9.46
CA ASN A 146 18.09 5.99 10.79
C ASN A 146 16.69 5.37 10.78
N ILE A 147 16.43 4.45 9.86
CA ILE A 147 15.18 3.69 9.79
C ILE A 147 15.45 2.23 10.10
N SER A 148 14.72 1.71 11.08
CA SER A 148 14.84 0.30 11.50
C SER A 148 13.53 -0.43 11.28
N ILE A 149 13.60 -1.66 10.77
CA ILE A 149 12.44 -2.54 10.71
C ILE A 149 12.31 -3.23 12.06
N LEU A 150 11.24 -2.93 12.80
CA LEU A 150 10.90 -3.62 14.03
C LEU A 150 9.68 -4.53 13.81
N GLY A 151 9.66 -5.68 14.50
CA GLY A 151 8.57 -6.65 14.47
C GLY A 151 7.83 -6.75 15.79
N CYS A 152 6.55 -7.08 15.74
CA CYS A 152 5.76 -7.47 16.91
C CYS A 152 5.70 -8.99 17.00
N SER A 153 6.12 -9.59 18.12
CA SER A 153 6.06 -11.03 18.36
C SER A 153 4.63 -11.57 18.53
N ASN A 154 3.65 -10.71 18.85
CA ASN A 154 2.26 -11.12 19.06
C ASN A 154 1.43 -11.15 17.78
N CYS A 155 1.49 -10.10 16.95
CA CYS A 155 0.70 -9.99 15.72
C CYS A 155 1.52 -10.16 14.43
N PHE A 156 2.83 -10.40 14.56
CA PHE A 156 3.77 -10.59 13.45
C PHE A 156 3.86 -9.42 12.45
N SER A 157 3.23 -8.28 12.78
CA SER A 157 3.33 -7.07 11.97
C SER A 157 4.73 -6.46 12.06
N LYS A 158 5.19 -5.92 10.95
CA LYS A 158 6.49 -5.25 10.81
C LYS A 158 6.29 -3.77 10.57
N PHE A 159 7.18 -2.95 11.09
CA PHE A 159 7.05 -1.49 11.04
C PHE A 159 8.39 -0.87 10.67
N ASN A 160 8.38 0.09 9.75
CA ASN A 160 9.52 1.00 9.60
C ASN A 160 9.45 2.03 10.72
N VAL A 161 10.45 2.04 11.60
CA VAL A 161 10.55 3.01 12.69
C VAL A 161 11.65 4.01 12.38
N LEU A 162 11.26 5.28 12.29
CA LEU A 162 12.16 6.39 12.01
C LEU A 162 12.83 6.87 13.31
N GLY A 163 14.13 7.18 13.24
CA GLY A 163 14.89 7.70 14.38
C GLY A 163 15.18 6.66 15.48
N TYR A 164 14.92 5.37 15.22
CA TYR A 164 15.12 4.31 16.19
C TYR A 164 16.59 4.24 16.64
N LYS A 165 16.80 4.16 17.95
CA LYS A 165 18.09 3.85 18.57
C LYS A 165 17.96 2.57 19.37
N THR A 166 19.02 1.76 19.35
CA THR A 166 19.08 0.50 20.11
C THR A 166 18.68 0.73 21.56
N GLY A 167 17.72 -0.06 22.05
CA GLY A 167 17.20 0.02 23.42
C GLY A 167 15.96 0.92 23.60
N MET A 168 15.50 1.63 22.56
CA MET A 168 14.21 2.33 22.63
C MET A 168 13.06 1.33 22.70
N GLY A 169 12.17 1.49 23.69
CA GLY A 169 10.99 0.64 23.85
C GLY A 169 9.78 1.23 23.12
N ILE A 170 9.43 0.66 21.96
CA ILE A 170 8.32 1.12 21.13
C ILE A 170 7.14 0.18 21.26
N ASP A 171 5.95 0.72 21.53
CA ASP A 171 4.72 -0.06 21.64
C ASP A 171 4.14 -0.37 20.26
N CYS A 172 3.64 -1.59 20.09
CA CYS A 172 2.93 -1.99 18.90
C CYS A 172 1.58 -1.26 18.81
N PRO A 173 1.26 -0.57 17.72
CA PRO A 173 -0.01 0.15 17.58
C PRO A 173 -1.20 -0.80 17.36
N LYS A 174 -0.96 -2.06 17.00
CA LYS A 174 -1.99 -3.07 16.75
C LYS A 174 -2.27 -3.97 17.96
N CYS A 175 -1.36 -4.00 18.94
CA CYS A 175 -1.46 -4.87 20.11
C CYS A 175 -1.32 -4.05 21.39
N SER A 176 -2.26 -4.19 22.31
CA SER A 176 -2.19 -3.51 23.60
C SER A 176 -0.97 -3.97 24.41
N GLY A 177 0.06 -3.14 24.48
CA GLY A 177 1.21 -3.29 25.40
C GLY A 177 2.35 -4.20 24.93
N ALA A 178 2.30 -4.75 23.71
CA ALA A 178 3.43 -5.51 23.17
C ALA A 178 4.55 -4.56 22.70
N LYS A 179 5.80 -4.84 23.08
CA LYS A 179 6.96 -4.10 22.60
C LYS A 179 7.42 -4.62 21.25
N LEU A 180 7.84 -3.70 20.38
CA LEU A 180 8.45 -4.04 19.11
C LEU A 180 9.93 -4.37 19.31
N GLU A 181 10.42 -5.35 18.56
CA GLU A 181 11.78 -5.86 18.64
C GLU A 181 12.49 -5.69 17.29
N ALA A 182 13.81 -5.46 17.33
CA ALA A 182 14.61 -5.37 16.11
C ALA A 182 14.71 -6.74 15.43
N ILE A 183 14.55 -6.76 14.10
CA ILE A 183 14.70 -7.98 13.32
C ILE A 183 16.16 -8.06 12.85
N GLU A 184 16.92 -9.01 13.39
CA GLU A 184 18.34 -9.16 13.07
C GLU A 184 18.58 -9.65 11.64
N ALA A 185 17.76 -10.62 11.18
CA ALA A 185 17.80 -11.17 9.83
C ALA A 185 16.49 -10.86 9.09
N VAL A 186 16.50 -9.81 8.27
CA VAL A 186 15.32 -9.41 7.51
C VAL A 186 15.25 -10.22 6.22
N THR A 187 14.33 -11.19 6.16
CA THR A 187 14.06 -11.97 4.93
C THR A 187 13.16 -11.23 3.93
N SER A 188 12.52 -10.14 4.37
CA SER A 188 11.64 -9.32 3.55
C SER A 188 11.54 -7.91 4.12
N ILE A 189 11.79 -6.91 3.27
CA ILE A 189 11.60 -5.48 3.57
C ILE A 189 10.14 -5.00 3.57
N LYS A 190 9.17 -5.87 3.21
CA LYS A 190 7.74 -5.56 3.33
C LYS A 190 7.38 -5.32 4.80
N VAL A 191 6.79 -4.15 5.06
CA VAL A 191 6.29 -3.71 6.38
C VAL A 191 4.84 -3.24 6.28
N ASP A 192 4.12 -3.36 7.39
CA ASP A 192 2.71 -3.02 7.53
C ASP A 192 2.46 -1.51 7.61
N ALA A 193 3.34 -0.77 8.28
CA ALA A 193 3.19 0.67 8.49
C ALA A 193 4.52 1.34 8.85
N GLU A 194 4.49 2.67 8.95
CA GLU A 194 5.61 3.49 9.42
C GLU A 194 5.26 4.19 10.73
N LEU A 195 6.21 4.18 11.67
CA LEU A 195 6.09 4.77 13.00
C LEU A 195 7.18 5.81 13.21
N ASP A 196 6.84 6.88 13.93
CA ASP A 196 7.85 7.78 14.49
C ASP A 196 8.57 7.15 15.70
N GLU A 197 9.53 7.90 16.24
CA GLU A 197 10.32 7.52 17.42
C GLU A 197 9.49 7.34 18.70
N THR A 198 8.21 7.77 18.69
CA THR A 198 7.25 7.60 19.79
C THR A 198 6.31 6.41 19.60
N GLY A 199 6.43 5.68 18.48
CA GLY A 199 5.57 4.54 18.15
C GLY A 199 4.22 4.93 17.57
N LYS A 200 4.01 6.20 17.22
CA LYS A 200 2.76 6.65 16.60
C LYS A 200 2.81 6.47 15.09
N PRO A 201 1.72 5.98 14.46
CA PRO A 201 1.58 6.01 13.01
C PRO A 201 1.73 7.43 12.50
N ARG A 202 2.60 7.64 11.51
CA ARG A 202 2.82 8.96 10.96
C ARG A 202 1.60 9.35 10.10
N GLN A 203 0.72 10.19 10.63
CA GLN A 203 -0.36 10.77 9.83
C GLN A 203 0.25 11.68 8.77
N GLY A 204 -0.07 11.41 7.49
CA GLY A 204 0.30 12.30 6.41
C GLY A 204 -0.31 13.67 6.64
N ARG A 205 0.52 14.69 6.82
CA ARG A 205 0.13 16.07 6.56
C ARG A 205 0.21 16.34 5.06
#